data_AF-A0A847PD23-F1
#
_entry.id   AF-A0A847PD23-F1
#
_cell.length_a   1.000
_cell.length_b   1.000
_cell.length_c   1.000
_cell.angle_alpha   90.00
_cell.angle_beta   90.00
_cell.angle_gamma   90.00
#
_symmetry.space_group_name_H-M   'P 1'
#
loop_
_entity.id
_entity.type
_entity.pdbx_description
1 polymer ?
#
loop_
_entity_poly.entity_id
_entity_poly.type
_entity_poly.pdbx_seq_one_letter_code
_entity_poly.pdbx_strand_id
1 'polypeptide(L)'
;MAIFLALSLLLALGGGPVALPFALVSTAGFLFCTFSSARPGEGRFFSFVLFCALLLSLRVVVVLGRRVTLPQSVNAEGVVVQVRPWGRFYAAAVSTSEGGYVVTLPFATLTEGTCVRLSGIPKPFRRALDKSRFDEELYWRARDMDARLMKAKVEPTPEQPWNFHRLRYALDRALAIHTPELVGAYLRAAWTGRRDLDLNEAHRNWGTSHLLAVSGYHVGVLMMAVSCLFSSGRRRVIGLSVLLWGYIFLTGAPASALRAGLMLQTGLFGELLGRPTRPLNSVSLAGALLLAYNPFFFWDAGWRLSILAALTIAALLELGDARSMRFWLSMNPLIWMVTYPQASYIFGDIPLAGILMNFIAPAFFSFTLSFASVVTLCHLVGFPLTGWLLGVLEGAFRLWGVVADGLAALTPWGLGWEPLLVWGCVGGFLALLCRALHLSWGRTAFLVPTGTLVAFSLFL
;
A
#
# COMPACT_ATOMS: atom_id res chain seq x y z
N MET A 1 -15.89 -4.03 8.43
CA MET A 1 -16.03 -4.73 7.14
C MET A 1 -17.11 -4.12 6.26
N ALA A 2 -18.37 -4.01 6.71
CA ALA A 2 -19.48 -3.53 5.87
C ALA A 2 -19.23 -2.17 5.18
N ILE A 3 -18.81 -1.15 5.94
CA ILE A 3 -18.46 0.19 5.39
C ILE A 3 -17.39 0.08 4.29
N PHE A 4 -16.37 -0.75 4.50
CA PHE A 4 -15.29 -0.93 3.53
C PHE A 4 -15.80 -1.57 2.23
N LEU A 5 -16.66 -2.59 2.34
CA LEU A 5 -17.31 -3.22 1.20
C LEU A 5 -18.19 -2.22 0.43
N ALA A 6 -18.94 -1.38 1.15
CA ALA A 6 -19.76 -0.29 0.60
C ALA A 6 -18.95 0.60 -0.35
N LEU A 7 -17.87 1.16 0.20
CA LEU A 7 -17.02 2.11 -0.50
C LEU A 7 -16.35 1.43 -1.69
N SER A 8 -15.89 0.19 -1.51
CA SER A 8 -15.25 -0.56 -2.60
C SER A 8 -16.22 -0.84 -3.75
N LEU A 9 -17.46 -1.25 -3.47
CA LEU A 9 -18.49 -1.48 -4.49
C LEU A 9 -18.88 -0.17 -5.20
N LEU A 10 -19.05 0.92 -4.45
CA LEU A 10 -19.33 2.25 -4.99
C LEU A 10 -18.26 2.69 -6.00
N LEU A 11 -16.99 2.53 -5.63
CA LEU A 11 -15.84 2.93 -6.44
C LEU A 11 -15.66 2.02 -7.65
N ALA A 12 -15.88 0.72 -7.47
CA ALA A 12 -15.88 -0.27 -8.53
C ALA A 12 -16.91 0.04 -9.62
N LEU A 13 -18.08 0.57 -9.24
CA LEU A 13 -19.15 1.01 -10.15
C LEU A 13 -18.93 2.45 -10.69
N GLY A 14 -17.77 3.05 -10.47
CA GLY A 14 -17.40 4.35 -11.03
C GLY A 14 -18.09 5.56 -10.39
N GLY A 15 -18.69 5.41 -9.21
CA GLY A 15 -19.29 6.54 -8.47
C GLY A 15 -20.48 7.22 -9.18
N GLY A 16 -21.09 6.56 -10.17
CA GLY A 16 -22.26 7.06 -10.89
C GLY A 16 -23.53 7.15 -10.01
N PRO A 17 -24.61 7.78 -10.50
CA PRO A 17 -25.84 8.00 -9.73
C PRO A 17 -26.51 6.70 -9.26
N VAL A 18 -26.29 5.58 -9.98
CA VAL A 18 -26.78 4.24 -9.62
C VAL A 18 -25.85 3.52 -8.63
N ALA A 19 -24.57 3.91 -8.57
CA ALA A 19 -23.56 3.24 -7.75
C ALA A 19 -23.77 3.48 -6.24
N LEU A 20 -24.22 4.67 -5.85
CA LEU A 20 -24.50 5.02 -4.46
C LEU A 20 -25.64 4.18 -3.84
N PRO A 21 -26.86 4.15 -4.41
CA PRO A 21 -27.93 3.31 -3.87
C PRO A 21 -27.56 1.83 -3.89
N PHE A 22 -26.88 1.34 -4.93
CA PHE A 22 -26.43 -0.05 -5.00
C PHE A 22 -25.45 -0.38 -3.86
N ALA A 23 -24.42 0.45 -3.65
CA ALA A 23 -23.46 0.27 -2.57
C ALA A 23 -24.12 0.25 -1.20
N LEU A 24 -25.09 1.14 -0.94
CA LEU A 24 -25.82 1.21 0.33
C LEU A 24 -26.70 -0.02 0.55
N VAL A 25 -27.40 -0.48 -0.48
CA VAL A 25 -28.21 -1.71 -0.43
C VAL A 25 -27.33 -2.93 -0.20
N SER A 26 -26.20 -3.06 -0.90
CA SER A 26 -25.23 -4.14 -0.68
C SER A 26 -24.65 -4.10 0.73
N THR A 27 -24.44 -2.91 1.29
CA THR A 27 -23.94 -2.73 2.67
C THR A 27 -24.98 -3.13 3.70
N ALA A 28 -26.23 -2.68 3.52
CA ALA A 28 -27.35 -3.08 4.36
C ALA A 28 -27.56 -4.60 4.31
N GLY A 29 -27.51 -5.18 3.10
CA GLY A 29 -27.58 -6.63 2.89
C GLY A 29 -26.43 -7.38 3.56
N PHE A 30 -25.19 -6.92 3.42
CA PHE A 30 -24.03 -7.51 4.09
C PHE A 30 -24.13 -7.40 5.62
N LEU A 31 -24.55 -6.24 6.15
CA LEU A 31 -24.80 -6.06 7.58
C LEU A 31 -25.89 -7.00 8.06
N PHE A 32 -26.98 -7.16 7.30
CA PHE A 32 -28.07 -8.07 7.64
C PHE A 32 -27.64 -9.54 7.61
N CYS A 33 -26.80 -9.92 6.64
CA CYS A 33 -26.22 -11.26 6.54
C CYS A 33 -25.13 -11.55 7.57
N THR A 34 -24.51 -10.53 8.17
CA THR A 34 -23.49 -10.69 9.23
C THR A 34 -24.06 -10.45 10.64
N PHE A 35 -25.25 -9.85 10.74
CA PHE A 35 -25.99 -9.71 11.97
C PHE A 35 -26.48 -11.07 12.49
N SER A 36 -26.35 -11.29 13.79
CA SER A 36 -27.16 -12.24 14.54
C SER A 36 -28.01 -11.42 15.51
N SER A 37 -29.31 -11.69 15.59
CA SER A 37 -30.28 -10.87 16.34
C SER A 37 -30.25 -11.08 17.86
N ALA A 38 -29.15 -11.61 18.40
CA ALA A 38 -29.15 -12.27 19.70
C ALA A 38 -28.74 -11.38 20.88
N ARG A 39 -28.26 -10.14 20.67
CA ARG A 39 -27.80 -9.29 21.80
C ARG A 39 -28.51 -7.93 21.89
N PRO A 40 -28.88 -7.49 23.11
CA PRO A 40 -29.51 -6.19 23.33
C PRO A 40 -28.56 -5.03 22.96
N GLY A 41 -29.08 -4.02 22.25
CA GLY A 41 -28.34 -2.83 21.81
C GLY A 41 -27.76 -2.89 20.39
N GLU A 42 -27.78 -4.06 19.74
CA GLU A 42 -27.21 -4.23 18.40
C GLU A 42 -27.97 -3.47 17.30
N GLY A 43 -29.29 -3.26 17.41
CA GLY A 43 -30.04 -2.44 16.43
C GLY A 43 -29.54 -0.99 16.34
N ARG A 44 -29.11 -0.39 17.47
CA ARG A 44 -28.49 0.94 17.49
C ARG A 44 -27.12 0.90 16.81
N PHE A 45 -26.34 -0.16 17.04
CA PHE A 45 -25.06 -0.36 16.39
C PHE A 45 -25.20 -0.56 14.88
N PHE A 46 -26.18 -1.36 14.42
CA PHE A 46 -26.51 -1.53 13.01
C PHE A 46 -26.80 -0.18 12.35
N SER A 47 -27.71 0.59 12.94
CA SER A 47 -28.14 1.89 12.43
C SER A 47 -26.97 2.87 12.38
N PHE A 48 -26.12 2.87 13.41
CA PHE A 48 -24.90 3.68 13.44
C PHE A 48 -23.93 3.30 12.32
N VAL A 49 -23.65 2.01 12.11
CA VAL A 49 -22.72 1.55 11.07
C VAL A 49 -23.28 1.87 9.68
N LEU A 50 -24.58 1.70 9.47
CA LEU A 50 -25.24 2.05 8.21
C LEU A 50 -25.20 3.56 7.94
N PHE A 51 -25.43 4.39 8.97
CA PHE A 51 -25.32 5.84 8.86
C PHE A 51 -23.89 6.29 8.53
N CYS A 52 -22.88 5.71 9.19
CA CYS A 52 -21.48 5.95 8.87
C CYS A 52 -21.14 5.51 7.44
N ALA A 53 -21.66 4.35 6.98
CA ALA A 53 -21.49 3.92 5.60
C ALA A 53 -22.08 4.93 4.60
N LEU A 54 -23.27 5.47 4.90
CA LEU A 54 -23.92 6.50 4.09
C LEU A 54 -23.07 7.77 3.99
N LEU A 55 -22.65 8.34 5.12
CA LEU A 55 -21.84 9.56 5.13
C LEU A 55 -20.53 9.40 4.38
N LEU A 56 -19.84 8.27 4.57
CA LEU A 56 -18.58 7.99 3.89
C LEU A 56 -18.78 7.77 2.39
N SER A 57 -19.87 7.10 1.99
CA SER A 57 -20.22 6.90 0.58
C SER A 57 -20.55 8.24 -0.09
N LEU A 58 -21.30 9.11 0.58
CA LEU A 58 -21.58 10.48 0.10
C LEU A 58 -20.29 11.28 -0.09
N ARG A 59 -19.37 11.23 0.89
CA ARG A 59 -18.06 11.87 0.76
C ARG A 59 -17.30 11.38 -0.46
N VAL A 60 -17.27 10.07 -0.70
CA VAL A 60 -16.61 9.49 -1.87
C VAL A 60 -17.23 9.99 -3.18
N VAL A 61 -18.56 10.01 -3.29
CA VAL A 61 -19.27 10.55 -4.47
C VAL A 61 -18.94 12.02 -4.68
N VAL A 62 -18.94 12.84 -3.61
CA VAL A 62 -18.59 14.26 -3.72
C VAL A 62 -17.16 14.45 -4.21
N VAL A 63 -16.19 13.71 -3.67
CA VAL A 63 -14.78 13.85 -4.06
C VAL A 63 -14.56 13.39 -5.50
N LEU A 64 -15.18 12.31 -5.94
CA LEU A 64 -15.09 11.85 -7.33
C LEU A 64 -15.84 12.73 -8.32
N GLY A 65 -16.97 13.30 -7.90
CA GLY A 65 -17.82 14.18 -8.72
C GLY A 65 -17.30 15.61 -8.83
N ARG A 66 -16.35 16.02 -7.97
CA ARG A 66 -15.70 17.33 -8.06
C ARG A 66 -14.94 17.44 -9.38
N ARG A 67 -15.47 18.24 -10.31
CA ARG A 67 -14.68 18.71 -11.44
C ARG A 67 -13.60 19.64 -10.91
N VAL A 68 -12.35 19.33 -11.22
CA VAL A 68 -11.24 20.17 -10.79
C VAL A 68 -11.23 21.43 -11.62
N THR A 69 -11.65 22.52 -10.99
CA THR A 69 -11.59 23.87 -11.54
C THR A 69 -10.15 24.31 -11.50
N LEU A 70 -9.46 24.20 -12.63
CA LEU A 70 -8.08 24.62 -12.76
C LEU A 70 -8.01 26.14 -13.00
N PRO A 71 -7.11 26.86 -12.31
CA PRO A 71 -6.90 28.28 -12.59
C PRO A 71 -6.33 28.47 -14.00
N GLN A 72 -6.48 29.67 -14.57
CA GLN A 72 -5.94 29.96 -15.91
C GLN A 72 -4.41 29.88 -15.96
N SER A 73 -3.76 30.29 -14.87
CA SER A 73 -2.33 30.19 -14.65
C SER A 73 -2.08 29.95 -13.17
N VAL A 74 -1.01 29.22 -12.87
CA VAL A 74 -0.49 29.05 -11.52
C VAL A 74 0.76 29.89 -11.41
N ASN A 75 0.92 30.61 -10.30
CA ASN A 75 2.17 31.26 -9.89
C ASN A 75 2.27 31.15 -8.38
N ALA A 76 2.87 30.06 -7.91
CA ALA A 76 2.87 29.70 -6.50
C ALA A 76 4.23 29.16 -6.07
N GLU A 77 4.48 29.21 -4.77
CA GLU A 77 5.60 28.51 -4.16
C GLU A 77 5.12 27.15 -3.62
N GLY A 78 6.02 26.18 -3.66
CA GLY A 78 5.71 24.82 -3.25
C GLY A 78 6.94 24.00 -2.94
N VAL A 79 6.70 22.77 -2.50
CA VAL A 79 7.74 21.80 -2.16
C VAL A 79 7.69 20.64 -3.13
N VAL A 80 8.84 20.23 -3.64
CA VAL A 80 8.96 19.02 -4.46
C VAL A 80 8.76 17.80 -3.57
N VAL A 81 7.62 17.13 -3.70
CA VAL A 81 7.22 15.95 -2.90
C VAL A 81 7.92 14.69 -3.38
N GLN A 82 8.07 14.55 -4.70
CA GLN A 82 8.71 13.39 -5.33
C GLN A 82 9.22 13.76 -6.71
N VAL A 83 10.38 13.20 -7.08
CA VAL A 83 10.88 13.17 -8.46
C VAL A 83 11.06 11.72 -8.87
N ARG A 84 10.57 11.35 -10.06
CA ARG A 84 10.71 9.99 -10.57
C ARG A 84 10.89 9.95 -12.10
N PRO A 85 11.52 8.88 -12.63
CA PRO A 85 11.48 8.60 -14.06
C PRO A 85 10.03 8.43 -14.54
N TRP A 86 9.75 8.97 -15.72
CA TRP A 86 8.44 9.00 -16.36
C TRP A 86 8.56 8.88 -17.89
N GLY A 87 8.84 7.67 -18.36
CA GLY A 87 9.20 7.43 -19.76
C GLY A 87 10.57 8.02 -20.08
N ARG A 88 10.64 8.88 -21.10
CA ARG A 88 11.88 9.58 -21.49
C ARG A 88 12.21 10.82 -20.65
N PHE A 89 11.30 11.20 -19.76
CA PHE A 89 11.39 12.40 -18.95
C PHE A 89 11.37 12.07 -17.46
N TYR A 90 11.51 13.08 -16.62
CA TYR A 90 11.23 12.99 -15.19
C TYR A 90 9.92 13.70 -14.86
N ALA A 91 9.16 13.13 -13.93
CA ALA A 91 7.99 13.77 -13.35
C ALA A 91 8.35 14.26 -11.95
N ALA A 92 8.24 15.56 -11.72
CA ALA A 92 8.35 16.20 -10.41
C ALA A 92 6.95 16.55 -9.90
N ALA A 93 6.54 15.92 -8.80
CA ALA A 93 5.33 16.25 -8.08
C ALA A 93 5.63 17.38 -7.09
N VAL A 94 4.91 18.48 -7.20
CA VAL A 94 5.09 19.69 -6.40
C VAL A 94 3.78 20.01 -5.67
N SER A 95 3.84 20.06 -4.35
CA SER A 95 2.71 20.46 -3.51
C SER A 95 2.78 21.96 -3.23
N THR A 96 1.66 22.66 -3.45
CA THR A 96 1.52 24.10 -3.24
C THR A 96 0.29 24.39 -2.39
N SER A 97 0.14 25.62 -1.92
CA SER A 97 -1.09 26.06 -1.24
C SER A 97 -2.33 26.04 -2.14
N GLU A 98 -2.15 26.08 -3.46
CA GLU A 98 -3.23 26.10 -4.46
C GLU A 98 -3.59 24.72 -5.01
N GLY A 99 -2.87 23.66 -4.60
CA GLY A 99 -3.06 22.29 -5.08
C GLY A 99 -1.75 21.59 -5.43
N GLY A 100 -1.87 20.33 -5.86
CA GLY A 100 -0.75 19.50 -6.29
C GLY A 100 -0.53 19.57 -7.80
N TYR A 101 0.70 19.78 -8.24
CA TYR A 101 1.04 19.90 -9.66
C TYR A 101 2.18 18.96 -10.07
N VAL A 102 2.04 18.35 -11.24
CA VAL A 102 3.11 17.53 -11.83
C VAL A 102 3.77 18.31 -12.95
N VAL A 103 5.09 18.45 -12.86
CA VAL A 103 5.94 19.10 -13.86
C VAL A 103 6.78 18.05 -14.56
N THR A 104 6.82 18.10 -15.90
CA THR A 104 7.73 17.27 -16.70
C THR A 104 9.07 17.97 -16.85
N LEU A 105 10.15 17.29 -16.46
CA LEU A 105 11.52 17.77 -16.55
C LEU A 105 12.31 16.94 -17.56
N PRO A 106 13.18 17.55 -18.38
CA PRO A 106 14.06 16.82 -19.30
C PRO A 106 15.10 15.98 -18.56
N PHE A 107 15.58 16.47 -17.41
CA PHE A 107 16.57 15.82 -16.56
C PHE A 107 16.15 15.93 -15.09
N ALA A 108 16.77 15.13 -14.21
CA ALA A 108 16.55 15.20 -12.77
C ALA A 108 17.23 16.43 -12.13
N THR A 109 16.84 17.63 -12.56
CA THR A 109 17.41 18.91 -12.10
C THR A 109 16.93 19.33 -10.71
N LEU A 110 15.77 18.83 -10.30
CA LEU A 110 15.19 19.09 -8.99
C LEU A 110 15.35 17.88 -8.08
N THR A 111 15.55 18.17 -6.79
CA THR A 111 15.62 17.17 -5.74
C THR A 111 14.40 17.22 -4.86
N GLU A 112 14.13 16.11 -4.20
CA GLU A 112 13.02 16.02 -3.28
C GLU A 112 13.23 16.91 -2.05
N GLY A 113 12.16 17.58 -1.61
CA GLY A 113 12.17 18.54 -0.52
C GLY A 113 12.69 19.93 -0.90
N THR A 114 13.11 20.15 -2.14
CA THR A 114 13.46 21.50 -2.62
C THR A 114 12.21 22.37 -2.68
N CYS A 115 12.29 23.56 -2.07
CA CYS A 115 11.30 24.62 -2.22
C CYS A 115 11.52 25.31 -3.57
N VAL A 116 10.44 25.45 -4.33
CA VAL A 116 10.47 25.98 -5.69
C VAL A 116 9.35 26.99 -5.91
N ARG A 117 9.63 28.00 -6.72
CA ARG A 117 8.61 28.85 -7.33
C ARG A 117 8.24 28.25 -8.68
N LEU A 118 6.96 27.95 -8.86
CA LEU A 118 6.44 27.39 -10.11
C LEU A 118 5.50 28.39 -10.78
N SER A 119 5.62 28.51 -12.10
CA SER A 119 4.63 29.21 -12.92
C SER A 119 4.30 28.43 -14.17
N GLY A 120 3.04 28.40 -14.58
CA GLY A 120 2.63 27.73 -15.81
C GLY A 120 1.13 27.61 -15.97
N ILE A 121 0.71 26.84 -16.96
CA ILE A 121 -0.72 26.63 -17.29
C ILE A 121 -1.11 25.22 -16.86
N PRO A 122 -1.99 25.05 -15.86
CA PRO A 122 -2.42 23.73 -15.43
C PRO A 122 -3.35 23.10 -16.47
N LYS A 123 -3.13 21.82 -16.75
CA LYS A 123 -3.96 21.00 -17.64
C LYS A 123 -4.35 19.70 -16.94
N PRO A 124 -5.57 19.18 -17.20
CA PRO A 124 -5.98 17.91 -16.64
C PRO A 124 -5.05 16.78 -17.11
N PHE A 125 -4.93 15.74 -16.30
CA PHE A 125 -4.19 14.54 -16.67
C PHE A 125 -4.86 13.80 -17.82
N ARG A 126 -4.09 12.96 -18.51
CA ARG A 126 -4.62 12.11 -19.57
C ARG A 126 -5.39 10.94 -18.95
N ARG A 127 -6.69 10.84 -19.24
CA ARG A 127 -7.48 9.64 -18.96
C ARG A 127 -7.15 8.54 -19.97
N ALA A 128 -7.05 7.31 -19.51
CA ALA A 128 -6.98 6.17 -20.41
C ALA A 128 -8.35 5.96 -21.05
N LEU A 129 -8.39 5.85 -22.39
CA LEU A 129 -9.62 5.51 -23.12
C LEU A 129 -9.94 3.99 -23.05
N ASP A 130 -8.95 3.19 -22.65
CA ASP A 130 -8.98 1.74 -22.60
C ASP A 130 -8.56 1.30 -21.19
N LYS A 131 -9.40 0.48 -20.54
CA LYS A 131 -9.21 0.02 -19.14
C LYS A 131 -7.91 -0.78 -18.94
N SER A 132 -7.37 -1.37 -20.02
CA SER A 132 -6.13 -2.16 -19.97
C SER A 132 -4.85 -1.31 -19.88
N ARG A 133 -4.95 0.01 -20.12
CA ARG A 133 -3.79 0.92 -20.12
C ARG A 133 -3.67 1.68 -18.82
N PHE A 134 -2.44 2.05 -18.50
CA PHE A 134 -2.12 2.92 -17.38
C PHE A 134 -2.90 4.25 -17.47
N ASP A 135 -3.77 4.49 -16.49
CA ASP A 135 -4.48 5.75 -16.33
C ASP A 135 -3.66 6.73 -15.49
N GLU A 136 -3.19 7.80 -16.14
CA GLU A 136 -2.34 8.79 -15.51
C GLU A 136 -3.10 9.63 -14.46
N GLU A 137 -4.37 9.94 -14.70
CA GLU A 137 -5.18 10.74 -13.78
C GLU A 137 -5.38 10.00 -12.46
N LEU A 138 -5.82 8.73 -12.52
CA LEU A 138 -6.04 7.92 -11.33
C LEU A 138 -4.75 7.76 -10.51
N TYR A 139 -3.62 7.56 -11.18
CA TYR A 139 -2.32 7.41 -10.53
C TYR A 139 -1.88 8.66 -9.75
N TRP A 140 -2.00 9.84 -10.38
CA TRP A 140 -1.55 11.11 -9.78
C TRP A 140 -2.54 11.64 -8.75
N ARG A 141 -3.85 11.44 -8.97
CA ARG A 141 -4.89 11.76 -7.99
C ARG A 141 -4.75 10.97 -6.70
N ALA A 142 -4.35 9.70 -6.79
CA ALA A 142 -4.02 8.90 -5.61
C ALA A 142 -2.80 9.45 -4.82
N ARG A 143 -2.02 10.35 -5.43
CA ARG A 143 -0.84 11.01 -4.84
C ARG A 143 -1.08 12.50 -4.56
N ASP A 144 -2.35 12.89 -4.46
CA ASP A 144 -2.77 14.25 -4.13
C ASP A 144 -2.28 15.30 -5.15
N MET A 145 -2.17 14.89 -6.42
CA MET A 145 -1.85 15.78 -7.53
C MET A 145 -3.11 16.07 -8.35
N ASP A 146 -3.32 17.35 -8.65
CA ASP A 146 -4.51 17.87 -9.30
C ASP A 146 -4.36 17.99 -10.82
N ALA A 147 -3.19 18.44 -11.28
CA ALA A 147 -2.98 18.72 -12.70
C ALA A 147 -1.52 18.58 -13.12
N ARG A 148 -1.32 18.45 -14.43
CA ARG A 148 -0.02 18.64 -15.06
C ARG A 148 0.18 20.11 -15.39
N LEU A 149 1.36 20.65 -15.08
CA LEU A 149 1.71 22.02 -15.44
C LEU A 149 2.41 22.05 -16.80
N MET A 150 1.81 22.74 -17.77
CA MET A 150 2.40 22.99 -19.10
C MET A 150 3.10 24.34 -19.15
N LYS A 151 4.13 24.44 -20.01
CA LYS A 151 5.00 25.62 -20.10
C LYS A 151 5.52 26.04 -18.72
N ALA A 152 5.83 25.02 -17.91
CA ALA A 152 6.21 25.20 -16.53
C ALA A 152 7.60 25.83 -16.45
N LYS A 153 7.70 26.94 -15.73
CA LYS A 153 8.96 27.49 -15.25
C LYS A 153 9.06 27.12 -13.78
N VAL A 154 10.13 26.45 -13.39
CA VAL A 154 10.36 26.02 -12.01
C VAL A 154 11.76 26.45 -11.59
N GLU A 155 11.84 27.30 -10.58
CA GLU A 155 13.10 27.84 -10.06
C GLU A 155 13.18 27.56 -8.55
N PRO A 156 14.30 27.03 -8.04
CA PRO A 156 14.49 26.89 -6.59
C PRO A 156 14.40 28.24 -5.89
N THR A 157 13.69 28.29 -4.77
CA THR A 157 13.64 29.49 -3.94
C THR A 157 14.99 29.68 -3.21
N PRO A 158 15.41 30.93 -2.92
CA PRO A 158 16.62 31.18 -2.14
C PRO A 158 16.56 30.55 -0.75
N GLU A 159 15.39 30.69 -0.10
CA GLU A 159 15.11 30.05 1.18
C GLU A 159 14.73 28.59 0.98
N GLN A 160 15.33 27.73 1.79
CA GLN A 160 15.11 26.29 1.75
C GLN A 160 14.92 25.80 3.19
N PRO A 161 13.73 25.95 3.79
CA PRO A 161 13.44 25.48 5.15
C PRO A 161 13.54 23.96 5.28
N TRP A 162 13.60 23.48 6.53
CA TRP A 162 13.52 22.06 6.82
C TRP A 162 12.14 21.50 6.47
N ASN A 163 12.11 20.31 5.88
CA ASN A 163 10.90 19.52 5.68
C ASN A 163 11.22 18.02 5.61
N PHE A 164 10.22 17.17 5.80
CA PHE A 164 10.39 15.71 5.79
C PHE A 164 10.92 15.16 4.47
N HIS A 165 10.52 15.73 3.33
CA HIS A 165 11.00 15.32 2.00
C HIS A 165 12.50 15.54 1.84
N ARG A 166 13.02 16.64 2.40
CA ARG A 166 14.44 16.96 2.38
C ARG A 166 15.24 16.04 3.29
N LEU A 167 14.70 15.73 4.48
CA LEU A 167 15.29 14.72 5.36
C LEU A 167 15.35 13.35 4.66
N ARG A 168 14.25 12.94 4.02
CA ARG A 168 14.17 11.70 3.24
C ARG A 168 15.22 11.67 2.14
N TYR A 169 15.39 12.76 1.39
CA TYR A 169 16.41 12.87 0.36
C TYR A 169 17.84 12.86 0.91
N ALA A 170 18.09 13.52 2.05
CA ALA A 170 19.39 13.51 2.69
C ALA A 170 19.78 12.09 3.17
N LEU A 171 18.84 11.36 3.77
CA LEU A 171 19.03 9.96 4.16
C LEU A 171 19.25 9.05 2.94
N ASP A 172 18.44 9.22 1.89
CA ASP A 172 18.60 8.49 0.64
C ASP A 172 20.02 8.63 0.06
N ARG A 173 20.54 9.86 0.08
CA ARG A 173 21.89 10.18 -0.38
C ARG A 173 22.96 9.61 0.55
N ALA A 174 22.78 9.73 1.86
CA ALA A 174 23.73 9.19 2.84
C ALA A 174 23.86 7.68 2.70
N LEU A 175 22.74 6.95 2.53
CA LEU A 175 22.75 5.51 2.26
C LEU A 175 23.48 5.20 0.95
N ALA A 176 23.20 5.94 -0.13
CA ALA A 176 23.85 5.72 -1.42
C ALA A 176 25.37 5.95 -1.40
N ILE A 177 25.87 6.84 -0.52
CA ILE A 177 27.31 7.18 -0.44
C ILE A 177 28.05 6.27 0.55
N HIS A 178 27.44 5.96 1.70
CA HIS A 178 28.12 5.34 2.83
C HIS A 178 27.81 3.85 3.02
N THR A 179 27.10 3.22 2.08
CA THR A 179 26.84 1.77 2.15
C THR A 179 27.20 1.09 0.83
N PRO A 180 27.51 -0.22 0.86
CA PRO A 180 27.65 -1.03 -0.36
C PRO A 180 26.39 -0.99 -1.22
N GLU A 181 26.54 -1.30 -2.51
CA GLU A 181 25.52 -1.14 -3.53
C GLU A 181 24.16 -1.78 -3.19
N LEU A 182 24.13 -3.10 -2.94
CA LEU A 182 22.87 -3.80 -2.66
C LEU A 182 22.33 -3.43 -1.28
N VAL A 183 23.21 -3.38 -0.27
CA VAL A 183 22.81 -2.94 1.08
C VAL A 183 22.13 -1.57 1.02
N GLY A 184 22.74 -0.61 0.32
CA GLY A 184 22.19 0.71 0.11
C GLY A 184 20.88 0.70 -0.65
N ALA A 185 20.77 -0.08 -1.73
CA ALA A 185 19.54 -0.19 -2.50
C ALA A 185 18.37 -0.74 -1.67
N TYR A 186 18.59 -1.81 -0.90
CA TYR A 186 17.59 -2.38 0.01
C TYR A 186 17.20 -1.44 1.15
N LEU A 187 18.19 -0.79 1.78
CA LEU A 187 17.92 0.15 2.87
C LEU A 187 17.22 1.41 2.38
N ARG A 188 17.54 1.91 1.18
CA ARG A 188 16.80 3.02 0.56
C ARG A 188 15.35 2.62 0.32
N ALA A 189 15.10 1.41 -0.20
CA ALA A 189 13.75 0.90 -0.37
C ALA A 189 12.99 0.83 0.97
N ALA A 190 13.63 0.33 2.03
CA ALA A 190 13.01 0.15 3.34
C ALA A 190 12.84 1.46 4.16
N TRP A 191 13.81 2.38 4.12
CA TRP A 191 13.83 3.57 4.97
C TRP A 191 13.19 4.79 4.32
N THR A 192 13.38 4.97 3.00
CA THR A 192 12.92 6.16 2.26
C THR A 192 11.81 5.85 1.27
N GLY A 193 11.54 4.56 1.01
CA GLY A 193 10.61 4.13 -0.01
C GLY A 193 11.13 4.29 -1.44
N ARG A 194 12.40 4.69 -1.63
CA ARG A 194 13.01 4.82 -2.95
C ARG A 194 13.56 3.47 -3.39
N ARG A 195 13.08 2.98 -4.53
CA ARG A 195 13.50 1.70 -5.08
C ARG A 195 14.45 1.90 -6.24
N ASP A 196 15.52 1.11 -6.24
CA ASP A 196 16.47 1.03 -7.35
C ASP A 196 15.84 0.28 -8.55
N LEU A 197 16.17 0.70 -9.77
CA LEU A 197 15.54 0.16 -10.99
C LEU A 197 15.94 -1.29 -11.26
N ASP A 198 17.24 -1.60 -11.18
CA ASP A 198 17.76 -2.94 -11.48
C ASP A 198 17.30 -3.91 -10.40
N LEU A 199 17.33 -3.47 -9.13
CA LEU A 199 16.81 -4.24 -8.02
C LEU A 199 15.29 -4.50 -8.15
N ASN A 200 14.52 -3.51 -8.61
CA ASN A 200 13.09 -3.69 -8.87
C ASN A 200 12.82 -4.74 -9.95
N GLU A 201 13.61 -4.74 -11.02
CA GLU A 201 13.47 -5.70 -12.11
C GLU A 201 13.81 -7.11 -11.66
N ALA A 202 14.91 -7.29 -10.94
CA ALA A 202 15.29 -8.58 -10.34
C ALA A 202 14.16 -9.13 -9.44
N HIS A 203 13.65 -8.32 -8.51
CA HIS A 203 12.53 -8.73 -7.65
C HIS A 203 11.22 -8.96 -8.41
N ARG A 204 11.00 -8.27 -9.53
CA ARG A 204 9.86 -8.54 -10.41
C ARG A 204 9.98 -9.94 -11.00
N ASN A 205 11.15 -10.32 -11.50
CA ASN A 205 11.41 -11.64 -12.07
C ASN A 205 11.32 -12.75 -11.02
N TRP A 206 11.76 -12.50 -9.78
CA TRP A 206 11.65 -13.47 -8.68
C TRP A 206 10.24 -13.57 -8.08
N GLY A 207 9.30 -12.71 -8.47
CA GLY A 207 7.96 -12.67 -7.86
C GLY A 207 7.96 -12.14 -6.41
N THR A 208 8.95 -11.31 -6.05
CA THR A 208 9.17 -10.79 -4.70
C THR A 208 9.17 -9.24 -4.64
N SER A 209 8.67 -8.53 -5.66
CA SER A 209 8.62 -7.05 -5.71
C SER A 209 7.95 -6.38 -4.51
N HIS A 210 7.05 -7.09 -3.83
CA HIS A 210 6.38 -6.57 -2.63
C HIS A 210 7.34 -6.39 -1.44
N LEU A 211 8.52 -7.04 -1.46
CA LEU A 211 9.58 -6.87 -0.46
C LEU A 211 10.38 -5.57 -0.63
N LEU A 212 10.36 -4.95 -1.82
CA LEU A 212 10.93 -3.61 -2.01
C LEU A 212 9.90 -2.49 -1.75
N ALA A 213 8.62 -2.86 -1.68
CA ALA A 213 7.58 -1.94 -1.28
C ALA A 213 7.58 -1.77 0.23
N VAL A 214 7.69 -0.54 0.72
CA VAL A 214 7.37 -0.25 2.12
C VAL A 214 5.93 -0.71 2.37
N SER A 215 5.80 -1.72 3.22
CA SER A 215 4.60 -2.52 3.40
C SER A 215 4.39 -2.79 4.88
N GLY A 216 3.30 -3.46 5.24
CA GLY A 216 3.04 -3.82 6.63
C GLY A 216 4.13 -4.71 7.25
N TYR A 217 4.90 -5.38 6.41
CA TYR A 217 6.09 -6.12 6.81
C TYR A 217 7.17 -5.21 7.40
N HIS A 218 7.67 -4.23 6.65
CA HIS A 218 8.70 -3.29 7.14
C HIS A 218 8.24 -2.53 8.37
N VAL A 219 7.01 -2.02 8.31
CA VAL A 219 6.40 -1.27 9.42
C VAL A 219 6.26 -2.18 10.65
N GLY A 220 5.81 -3.42 10.48
CA GLY A 220 5.64 -4.39 11.56
C GLY A 220 6.96 -4.79 12.22
N VAL A 221 7.99 -5.10 11.42
CA VAL A 221 9.33 -5.45 11.93
C VAL A 221 9.92 -4.29 12.73
N LEU A 222 9.85 -3.07 12.20
CA LEU A 222 10.32 -1.88 12.91
C LEU A 222 9.56 -1.68 14.23
N MET A 223 8.24 -1.74 14.19
CA MET A 223 7.43 -1.52 15.39
C MET A 223 7.64 -2.61 16.44
N MET A 224 7.87 -3.85 16.03
CA MET A 224 8.23 -4.94 16.94
C MET A 224 9.56 -4.65 17.64
N ALA A 225 10.60 -4.27 16.90
CA ALA A 225 11.91 -3.94 17.46
C ALA A 225 11.85 -2.75 18.44
N VAL A 226 11.17 -1.67 18.05
CA VAL A 226 11.04 -0.45 18.85
C VAL A 226 10.12 -0.65 20.06
N SER A 227 9.18 -1.60 20.01
CA SER A 227 8.29 -1.89 21.14
C SER A 227 9.03 -2.36 22.40
N CYS A 228 10.23 -2.91 22.26
CA CYS A 228 11.09 -3.30 23.38
C CYS A 228 11.63 -2.10 24.17
N LEU A 229 11.64 -0.90 23.59
CA LEU A 229 12.12 0.32 24.24
C LEU A 229 11.09 0.93 25.22
N PHE A 230 9.85 0.46 25.19
CA PHE A 230 8.76 1.04 25.97
C PHE A 230 8.08 0.00 26.88
N SER A 231 8.03 0.29 28.18
CA SER A 231 7.21 -0.44 29.15
C SER A 231 5.71 -0.23 28.90
N SER A 232 4.85 -1.16 29.30
CA SER A 232 3.40 -1.13 29.04
C SER A 232 2.69 0.18 29.46
N GLY A 233 1.52 0.42 28.87
CA GLY A 233 0.64 1.53 29.24
C GLY A 233 0.73 2.76 28.33
N ARG A 234 0.20 3.90 28.79
CA ARG A 234 -0.06 5.09 27.94
C ARG A 234 1.20 5.66 27.27
N ARG A 235 2.35 5.65 27.96
CA ARG A 235 3.62 6.16 27.41
C ARG A 235 4.11 5.33 26.22
N ARG A 236 3.95 4.00 26.27
CA ARG A 236 4.22 3.09 25.15
C ARG A 236 3.34 3.39 23.95
N VAL A 237 2.03 3.52 24.17
CA VAL A 237 1.09 3.84 23.08
C VAL A 237 1.48 5.14 22.38
N ILE A 238 1.75 6.21 23.14
CA ILE A 238 2.15 7.50 22.57
C ILE A 238 3.51 7.39 21.84
N GLY A 239 4.52 6.80 22.47
CA GLY A 239 5.86 6.67 21.90
C GLY A 239 5.86 5.84 20.61
N LEU A 240 5.16 4.70 20.60
CA LEU A 240 5.02 3.85 19.42
C LEU A 240 4.22 4.55 18.32
N SER A 241 3.15 5.28 18.65
CA SER A 241 2.41 6.06 17.66
C SER A 241 3.29 7.13 17.00
N VAL A 242 4.08 7.88 17.77
CA VAL A 242 4.98 8.91 17.23
C VAL A 242 6.02 8.29 16.29
N LEU A 243 6.66 7.19 16.70
CA LEU A 243 7.68 6.52 15.88
C LEU A 243 7.07 5.86 14.63
N LEU A 244 5.88 5.26 14.76
CA LEU A 244 5.14 4.68 13.65
C LEU A 244 4.84 5.70 12.55
N TRP A 245 4.21 6.82 12.91
CA TRP A 245 3.84 7.84 11.93
C TRP A 245 5.05 8.61 11.43
N GLY A 246 6.06 8.84 12.29
CA GLY A 246 7.35 9.40 11.88
C GLY A 246 8.01 8.56 10.78
N TYR A 247 8.08 7.24 10.95
CA TYR A 247 8.59 6.33 9.93
C TYR A 247 7.75 6.33 8.64
N ILE A 248 6.42 6.28 8.75
CA ILE A 248 5.54 6.27 7.57
C ILE A 248 5.73 7.55 6.75
N PHE A 249 5.76 8.72 7.38
CA PHE A 249 6.01 9.98 6.66
C PHE A 249 7.43 10.04 6.09
N LEU A 250 8.43 9.50 6.80
CA LEU A 250 9.80 9.40 6.31
C LEU A 250 9.92 8.55 5.04
N THR A 251 9.07 7.54 4.88
CA THR A 251 9.04 6.69 3.67
C THR A 251 8.28 7.32 2.49
N GLY A 252 7.76 8.55 2.66
CA GLY A 252 6.91 9.23 1.68
C GLY A 252 5.45 8.77 1.69
N ALA A 253 4.99 8.18 2.80
CA ALA A 253 3.61 7.77 3.04
C ALA A 253 2.94 6.95 1.91
N PRO A 254 3.58 5.90 1.36
CA PRO A 254 2.93 5.05 0.36
C PRO A 254 1.66 4.41 0.93
N ALA A 255 0.64 4.22 0.10
CA ALA A 255 -0.68 3.75 0.53
C ALA A 255 -0.64 2.43 1.34
N SER A 256 0.28 1.52 0.99
CA SER A 256 0.54 0.28 1.73
C SER A 256 1.07 0.52 3.15
N ALA A 257 1.93 1.52 3.35
CA ALA A 257 2.47 1.88 4.66
C ALA A 257 1.44 2.62 5.51
N LEU A 258 0.69 3.58 4.93
CA LEU A 258 -0.42 4.26 5.61
C LEU A 258 -1.44 3.26 6.15
N ARG A 259 -1.81 2.25 5.34
CA ARG A 259 -2.72 1.17 5.73
C ARG A 259 -2.16 0.37 6.91
N ALA A 260 -0.88 0.01 6.86
CA ALA A 260 -0.23 -0.72 7.95
C ALA A 260 -0.17 0.12 9.24
N GLY A 261 0.12 1.41 9.11
CA GLY A 261 0.07 2.38 10.21
C GLY A 261 -1.29 2.43 10.87
N LEU A 262 -2.35 2.55 10.08
CA LEU A 262 -3.72 2.53 10.62
C LEU A 262 -4.04 1.21 11.33
N MET A 263 -3.64 0.07 10.77
CA MET A 263 -3.85 -1.23 11.43
C MET A 263 -3.13 -1.30 12.78
N LEU A 264 -1.84 -0.95 12.84
CA LEU A 264 -1.06 -0.93 14.07
C LEU A 264 -1.59 0.09 15.08
N GLN A 265 -1.98 1.27 14.61
CA GLN A 265 -2.61 2.31 15.42
C GLN A 265 -3.92 1.83 16.04
N THR A 266 -4.73 1.05 15.31
CA THR A 266 -5.94 0.45 15.90
C THR A 266 -5.61 -0.55 17.00
N GLY A 267 -4.53 -1.33 16.84
CA GLY A 267 -3.99 -2.21 17.88
C GLY A 267 -3.57 -1.44 19.14
N LEU A 268 -2.80 -0.36 18.97
CA LEU A 268 -2.35 0.50 20.06
C LEU A 268 -3.52 1.16 20.81
N PHE A 269 -4.57 1.58 20.10
CA PHE A 269 -5.80 2.06 20.75
C PHE A 269 -6.57 0.95 21.47
N GLY A 270 -6.59 -0.27 20.91
CA GLY A 270 -7.14 -1.45 21.58
C GLY A 270 -6.45 -1.72 22.92
N GLU A 271 -5.11 -1.64 22.95
CA GLU A 271 -4.30 -1.76 24.16
C GLU A 271 -4.69 -0.69 25.20
N LEU A 272 -4.81 0.58 24.79
CA LEU A 272 -5.20 1.67 25.69
C LEU A 272 -6.61 1.50 26.26
N LEU A 273 -7.54 0.96 25.47
CA LEU A 273 -8.93 0.75 25.87
C LEU A 273 -9.16 -0.60 26.57
N GLY A 274 -8.13 -1.45 26.69
CA GLY A 274 -8.26 -2.81 27.22
C GLY A 274 -9.19 -3.70 26.37
N ARG A 275 -9.29 -3.43 25.07
CA ARG A 275 -10.20 -4.14 24.16
C ARG A 275 -9.43 -4.98 23.14
N PRO A 276 -9.81 -6.24 22.92
CA PRO A 276 -9.20 -7.06 21.90
C PRO A 276 -9.51 -6.49 20.50
N THR A 277 -8.50 -6.45 19.64
CA THR A 277 -8.66 -6.07 18.23
C THR A 277 -8.76 -7.32 17.37
N ARG A 278 -9.75 -7.37 16.48
CA ARG A 278 -9.84 -8.42 15.46
C ARG A 278 -9.13 -7.96 14.18
N PRO A 279 -8.16 -8.72 13.64
CA PRO A 279 -7.41 -8.34 12.43
C PRO A 279 -8.31 -7.96 11.25
N LEU A 280 -9.39 -8.70 11.01
CA LEU A 280 -10.34 -8.40 9.93
C LEU A 280 -10.99 -7.01 10.08
N ASN A 281 -11.30 -6.61 11.31
CA ASN A 281 -11.84 -5.29 11.60
C ASN A 281 -10.80 -4.19 11.44
N SER A 282 -9.56 -4.42 11.89
CA SER A 282 -8.45 -3.48 11.71
C SER A 282 -8.15 -3.22 10.23
N VAL A 283 -8.07 -4.28 9.40
CA VAL A 283 -7.85 -4.15 7.95
C VAL A 283 -9.01 -3.38 7.29
N SER A 284 -10.25 -3.75 7.63
CA SER A 284 -11.44 -3.07 7.10
C SER A 284 -11.48 -1.58 7.46
N LEU A 285 -11.16 -1.26 8.71
CA LEU A 285 -11.19 0.10 9.23
C LEU A 285 -10.10 0.93 8.55
N ALA A 286 -8.88 0.39 8.44
CA ALA A 286 -7.79 1.04 7.71
C ALA A 286 -8.17 1.29 6.24
N GLY A 287 -8.74 0.31 5.55
CA GLY A 287 -9.23 0.45 4.18
C GLY A 287 -10.31 1.54 4.05
N ALA A 288 -11.32 1.52 4.93
CA ALA A 288 -12.40 2.50 4.91
C ALA A 288 -11.91 3.93 5.19
N LEU A 289 -11.01 4.11 6.17
CA LEU A 289 -10.45 5.41 6.50
C LEU A 289 -9.59 5.98 5.36
N LEU A 290 -8.81 5.13 4.68
CA LEU A 290 -8.02 5.58 3.52
C LEU A 290 -8.90 5.97 2.33
N LEU A 291 -9.93 5.18 2.01
CA LEU A 291 -10.87 5.54 0.94
C LEU A 291 -11.68 6.78 1.28
N ALA A 292 -11.98 7.01 2.56
CA ALA A 292 -12.60 8.24 3.00
C ALA A 292 -11.65 9.43 2.85
N TYR A 293 -10.37 9.26 3.19
CA TYR A 293 -9.36 10.30 3.01
C TYR A 293 -9.17 10.66 1.55
N ASN A 294 -8.81 9.67 0.72
CA ASN A 294 -8.62 9.82 -0.71
C ASN A 294 -9.21 8.60 -1.45
N PRO A 295 -10.37 8.73 -2.13
CA PRO A 295 -11.00 7.62 -2.85
C PRO A 295 -10.15 7.10 -4.01
N PHE A 296 -9.23 7.90 -4.55
CA PHE A 296 -8.36 7.48 -5.64
C PHE A 296 -7.39 6.37 -5.24
N PHE A 297 -7.14 6.15 -3.94
CA PHE A 297 -6.40 4.97 -3.46
C PHE A 297 -7.03 3.65 -3.90
N PHE A 298 -8.33 3.62 -4.19
CA PHE A 298 -8.96 2.42 -4.71
C PHE A 298 -8.33 1.95 -6.02
N TRP A 299 -7.77 2.82 -6.86
CA TRP A 299 -7.09 2.44 -8.10
C TRP A 299 -5.56 2.31 -7.95
N ASP A 300 -5.01 2.58 -6.77
CA ASP A 300 -3.58 2.33 -6.51
C ASP A 300 -3.33 0.82 -6.35
N ALA A 301 -2.45 0.29 -7.19
CA ALA A 301 -2.11 -1.14 -7.21
C ALA A 301 -1.55 -1.62 -5.86
N GLY A 302 -0.70 -0.80 -5.23
CA GLY A 302 -0.09 -1.10 -3.94
C GLY A 302 -1.13 -1.18 -2.83
N TRP A 303 -2.12 -0.30 -2.84
CA TRP A 303 -3.24 -0.35 -1.92
C TRP A 303 -4.09 -1.62 -2.10
N ARG A 304 -4.54 -1.91 -3.34
CA ARG A 304 -5.40 -3.08 -3.64
C ARG A 304 -4.75 -4.40 -3.22
N LEU A 305 -3.55 -4.66 -3.71
CA LEU A 305 -2.83 -5.90 -3.47
C LEU A 305 -2.57 -6.08 -1.97
N SER A 306 -2.26 -4.99 -1.27
CA SER A 306 -1.96 -5.09 0.14
C SER A 306 -3.20 -5.27 1.01
N ILE A 307 -4.33 -4.66 0.67
CA ILE A 307 -5.62 -4.93 1.35
C ILE A 307 -6.03 -6.39 1.14
N LEU A 308 -5.96 -6.92 -0.09
CA LEU A 308 -6.26 -8.31 -0.39
C LEU A 308 -5.39 -9.27 0.43
N ALA A 309 -4.07 -9.08 0.41
CA ALA A 309 -3.15 -9.89 1.21
C ALA A 309 -3.46 -9.81 2.71
N ALA A 310 -3.71 -8.61 3.24
CA ALA A 310 -4.00 -8.42 4.67
C ALA A 310 -5.35 -9.03 5.08
N LEU A 311 -6.37 -8.96 4.22
CA LEU A 311 -7.66 -9.62 4.45
C LEU A 311 -7.52 -11.14 4.43
N THR A 312 -6.73 -11.70 3.51
CA THR A 312 -6.43 -13.14 3.47
C THR A 312 -5.70 -13.58 4.73
N ILE A 313 -4.65 -12.85 5.14
CA ILE A 313 -3.91 -13.15 6.37
C ILE A 313 -4.84 -13.10 7.58
N ALA A 314 -5.64 -12.03 7.70
CA ALA A 314 -6.59 -11.88 8.79
C ALA A 314 -7.65 -12.98 8.81
N ALA A 315 -8.19 -13.38 7.65
CA ALA A 315 -9.17 -14.45 7.54
C ALA A 315 -8.58 -15.81 7.92
N LEU A 316 -7.35 -16.09 7.48
CA LEU A 316 -6.65 -17.32 7.85
C LEU A 316 -6.35 -17.37 9.35
N LEU A 317 -5.92 -16.26 9.96
CA LEU A 317 -5.68 -16.20 11.42
C LEU A 317 -6.95 -16.44 12.25
N GLU A 318 -8.13 -16.09 11.74
CA GLU A 318 -9.41 -16.36 12.43
C GLU A 318 -9.85 -17.83 12.28
N LEU A 319 -9.40 -18.53 11.23
CA LEU A 319 -9.80 -19.91 10.92
C LEU A 319 -8.78 -20.97 11.34
N GLY A 320 -7.50 -20.60 11.37
CA GLY A 320 -6.38 -21.52 11.50
C GLY A 320 -5.78 -21.54 12.90
N ASP A 321 -5.04 -22.61 13.17
CA ASP A 321 -4.20 -22.71 14.37
C ASP A 321 -2.77 -22.26 14.03
N ALA A 322 -2.35 -21.13 14.59
CA ALA A 322 -1.00 -20.58 14.40
C ALA A 322 0.12 -21.49 14.93
N ARG A 323 -0.20 -22.52 15.72
CA ARG A 323 0.78 -23.55 16.15
C ARG A 323 1.01 -24.63 15.10
N SER A 324 0.15 -24.72 14.07
CA SER A 324 0.24 -25.75 13.05
C SER A 324 1.21 -25.37 11.94
N MET A 325 2.15 -26.26 11.60
CA MET A 325 3.02 -26.07 10.42
C MET A 325 2.20 -25.97 9.13
N ARG A 326 1.11 -26.73 9.01
CA ARG A 326 0.23 -26.71 7.82
C ARG A 326 -0.41 -25.34 7.61
N PHE A 327 -0.68 -24.62 8.69
CA PHE A 327 -1.21 -23.25 8.62
C PHE A 327 -0.20 -22.31 7.95
N TRP A 328 1.05 -22.31 8.41
CA TRP A 328 2.10 -21.47 7.82
C TRP A 328 2.45 -21.87 6.39
N LEU A 329 2.47 -23.16 6.08
CA LEU A 329 2.71 -23.66 4.72
C LEU A 329 1.62 -23.26 3.72
N SER A 330 0.37 -23.14 4.17
CA SER A 330 -0.76 -22.77 3.29
C SER A 330 -0.93 -21.26 3.09
N MET A 331 -0.39 -20.41 3.99
CA MET A 331 -0.53 -18.95 3.89
C MET A 331 0.02 -18.38 2.58
N ASN A 332 1.27 -18.71 2.24
CA ASN A 332 1.94 -18.16 1.06
C ASN A 332 1.18 -18.45 -0.26
N PRO A 333 0.87 -19.71 -0.62
CA PRO A 333 0.13 -20.00 -1.85
C PRO A 333 -1.27 -19.38 -1.85
N LEU A 334 -1.96 -19.31 -0.70
CA LEU A 334 -3.27 -18.67 -0.62
C LEU A 334 -3.19 -17.15 -0.86
N ILE A 335 -2.19 -16.47 -0.29
CA ILE A 335 -1.97 -15.04 -0.57
C ILE A 335 -1.66 -14.83 -2.05
N TRP A 336 -0.83 -15.69 -2.65
CA TRP A 336 -0.53 -15.65 -4.09
C TRP A 336 -1.81 -15.83 -4.92
N MET A 337 -2.64 -16.84 -4.63
CA MET A 337 -3.90 -17.08 -5.34
C MET A 337 -4.88 -15.90 -5.22
N VAL A 338 -4.99 -15.27 -4.05
CA VAL A 338 -5.90 -14.13 -3.85
C VAL A 338 -5.39 -12.86 -4.52
N THR A 339 -4.07 -12.65 -4.56
CA THR A 339 -3.47 -11.46 -5.18
C THR A 339 -3.29 -11.60 -6.69
N TYR A 340 -3.19 -12.84 -7.21
CA TYR A 340 -3.02 -13.15 -8.62
C TYR A 340 -3.98 -12.40 -9.55
N PRO A 341 -5.31 -12.40 -9.35
CA PRO A 341 -6.24 -11.71 -10.26
C PRO A 341 -5.93 -10.24 -10.53
N GLN A 342 -5.56 -9.49 -9.48
CA GLN A 342 -5.21 -8.08 -9.60
C GLN A 342 -3.77 -7.92 -10.09
N ALA A 343 -2.86 -8.77 -9.63
CA ALA A 343 -1.46 -8.70 -10.01
C ALA A 343 -1.28 -8.98 -11.51
N SER A 344 -1.88 -10.05 -12.04
CA SER A 344 -1.78 -10.40 -13.46
C SER A 344 -2.50 -9.38 -14.36
N TYR A 345 -3.63 -8.82 -13.90
CA TYR A 345 -4.31 -7.76 -14.64
C TYR A 345 -3.46 -6.49 -14.78
N ILE A 346 -2.73 -6.11 -13.73
CA ILE A 346 -1.95 -4.86 -13.70
C ILE A 346 -0.56 -5.03 -14.32
N PHE A 347 0.09 -6.16 -14.06
CA PHE A 347 1.51 -6.38 -14.41
C PHE A 347 1.72 -7.33 -15.60
N GLY A 348 0.65 -7.96 -16.09
CA GLY A 348 0.70 -9.00 -17.12
C GLY A 348 1.01 -10.36 -16.52
N ASP A 349 2.22 -10.86 -16.74
CA ASP A 349 2.63 -12.16 -16.24
C ASP A 349 3.19 -12.09 -14.83
N ILE A 350 2.73 -13.00 -13.97
CA ILE A 350 3.23 -13.15 -12.60
C ILE A 350 4.12 -14.40 -12.51
N PRO A 351 5.41 -14.28 -12.11
CA PRO A 351 6.30 -15.43 -12.02
C PRO A 351 5.84 -16.44 -10.97
N LEU A 352 5.83 -17.73 -11.35
CA LEU A 352 5.54 -18.83 -10.42
C LEU A 352 6.65 -19.03 -9.39
N ALA A 353 7.88 -18.59 -9.70
CA ALA A 353 9.01 -18.57 -8.77
C ALA A 353 8.65 -17.91 -7.43
N GLY A 354 7.78 -16.88 -7.45
CA GLY A 354 7.30 -16.19 -6.26
C GLY A 354 6.67 -17.13 -5.22
N ILE A 355 5.99 -18.20 -5.63
CA ILE A 355 5.37 -19.16 -4.69
C ILE A 355 6.46 -19.84 -3.86
N LEU A 356 7.56 -20.27 -4.48
CA LEU A 356 8.67 -20.92 -3.79
C LEU A 356 9.50 -19.89 -3.00
N MET A 357 9.81 -18.76 -3.63
CA MET A 357 10.63 -17.70 -3.03
C MET A 357 10.07 -17.18 -1.71
N ASN A 358 8.76 -16.97 -1.66
CA ASN A 358 8.12 -16.31 -0.53
C ASN A 358 8.05 -17.19 0.74
N PHE A 359 8.48 -18.45 0.69
CA PHE A 359 8.73 -19.24 1.91
C PHE A 359 10.01 -18.82 2.63
N ILE A 360 11.03 -18.39 1.88
CA ILE A 360 12.36 -18.10 2.41
C ILE A 360 12.56 -16.58 2.52
N ALA A 361 12.09 -15.83 1.52
CA ALA A 361 12.35 -14.40 1.38
C ALA A 361 11.96 -13.59 2.64
N PRO A 362 10.73 -13.71 3.20
CA PRO A 362 10.37 -12.92 4.36
C PRO A 362 11.25 -13.18 5.58
N ALA A 363 11.68 -14.44 5.80
CA ALA A 363 12.57 -14.78 6.90
C ALA A 363 13.97 -14.20 6.69
N PHE A 364 14.53 -14.39 5.49
CA PHE A 364 15.83 -13.85 5.11
C PHE A 364 15.87 -12.33 5.26
N PHE A 365 14.95 -11.63 4.61
CA PHE A 365 14.88 -10.17 4.66
C PHE A 365 14.57 -9.63 6.06
N SER A 366 13.89 -10.39 6.92
CA SER A 366 13.56 -9.89 8.28
C SER A 366 14.82 -9.76 9.09
N PHE A 367 15.67 -10.77 8.98
CA PHE A 367 16.95 -10.79 9.63
C PHE A 367 17.93 -9.82 8.97
N THR A 368 18.13 -9.93 7.66
CA THR A 368 19.17 -9.16 6.96
C THR A 368 18.87 -7.66 6.90
N LEU A 369 17.62 -7.24 6.67
CA LEU A 369 17.28 -5.80 6.67
C LEU A 369 17.36 -5.20 8.06
N SER A 370 16.92 -5.93 9.10
CA SER A 370 17.02 -5.44 10.48
C SER A 370 18.47 -5.32 10.91
N PHE A 371 19.28 -6.34 10.61
CA PHE A 371 20.70 -6.33 10.93
C PHE A 371 21.46 -5.26 10.13
N ALA A 372 21.20 -5.15 8.83
CA ALA A 372 21.76 -4.09 8.00
C ALA A 372 21.36 -2.70 8.50
N SER A 373 20.11 -2.51 8.94
CA SER A 373 19.67 -1.24 9.49
C SER A 373 20.49 -0.85 10.73
N VAL A 374 20.70 -1.77 11.67
CA VAL A 374 21.51 -1.52 12.88
C VAL A 374 22.97 -1.26 12.52
N VAL A 375 23.58 -2.08 11.66
CA VAL A 375 24.98 -1.93 11.26
C VAL A 375 25.19 -0.59 10.54
N THR A 376 24.29 -0.18 9.65
CA THR A 376 24.35 1.10 8.95
C THR A 376 24.19 2.28 9.91
N LEU A 377 23.29 2.23 10.89
CA LEU A 377 23.20 3.28 11.92
C LEU A 377 24.53 3.43 12.68
N CYS A 378 25.13 2.31 13.11
CA CYS A 378 26.45 2.34 13.75
C CYS A 378 27.55 2.87 12.81
N HIS A 379 27.50 2.49 11.53
CA HIS A 379 28.46 2.95 10.52
C HIS A 379 28.41 4.46 10.33
N LEU A 380 27.20 5.03 10.21
CA LEU A 380 26.99 6.47 10.03
C LEU A 380 27.44 7.29 11.25
N VAL A 381 27.43 6.69 12.45
CA VAL A 381 27.96 7.32 13.68
C VAL A 381 29.49 7.16 13.81
N GLY A 382 30.13 6.38 12.93
CA GLY A 382 31.58 6.21 12.90
C GLY A 382 32.10 5.07 13.77
N PHE A 383 31.27 4.10 14.15
CA PHE A 383 31.74 2.92 14.89
C PHE A 383 32.71 2.08 14.04
N PRO A 384 33.84 1.61 14.62
CA PRO A 384 34.81 0.77 13.91
C PRO A 384 34.22 -0.60 13.54
N LEU A 385 34.87 -1.31 12.62
CA LEU A 385 34.50 -2.66 12.13
C LEU A 385 33.16 -2.78 11.38
N THR A 386 32.35 -1.72 11.36
CA THR A 386 31.05 -1.69 10.65
C THR A 386 31.19 -1.86 9.14
N GLY A 387 32.28 -1.37 8.53
CA GLY A 387 32.55 -1.56 7.10
C GLY A 387 32.70 -3.03 6.69
N TRP A 388 33.36 -3.85 7.52
CA TRP A 388 33.47 -5.30 7.27
C TRP A 388 32.11 -5.99 7.37
N LEU A 389 31.30 -5.64 8.39
CA LEU A 389 29.94 -6.16 8.54
C LEU A 389 29.04 -5.80 7.36
N LEU A 390 29.14 -4.56 6.85
CA LEU A 390 28.43 -4.15 5.63
C LEU A 390 28.88 -4.98 4.41
N GLY A 391 30.16 -5.33 4.31
CA GLY A 391 30.67 -6.23 3.27
C GLY A 391 30.10 -7.66 3.38
N VAL A 392 29.94 -8.19 4.61
CA VAL A 392 29.29 -9.49 4.83
C VAL A 392 27.81 -9.45 4.42
N LEU A 393 27.10 -8.37 4.79
CA LEU A 393 25.71 -8.15 4.41
C LEU A 393 25.53 -8.01 2.88
N GLU A 394 26.43 -7.30 2.22
CA GLU A 394 26.49 -7.20 0.76
C GLU A 394 26.65 -8.60 0.14
N GLY A 395 27.58 -9.41 0.67
CA GLY A 395 27.76 -10.81 0.27
C GLY A 395 26.49 -11.65 0.47
N ALA A 396 25.76 -11.45 1.57
CA ALA A 396 24.50 -12.14 1.82
C ALA A 396 23.41 -11.76 0.81
N PHE A 397 23.29 -10.47 0.44
CA PHE A 397 22.35 -10.03 -0.60
C PHE A 397 22.74 -10.52 -2.00
N ARG A 398 24.05 -10.62 -2.31
CA ARG A 398 24.53 -11.24 -3.55
C ARG A 398 24.20 -12.72 -3.61
N LEU A 399 24.43 -13.45 -2.50
CA LEU A 399 24.07 -14.85 -2.38
C LEU A 399 22.57 -15.06 -2.57
N TRP A 400 21.74 -14.18 -1.96
CA TRP A 400 20.30 -14.17 -2.22
C TRP A 400 19.99 -14.03 -3.70
N GLY A 401 20.62 -13.07 -4.41
CA GLY A 401 20.43 -12.90 -5.85
C GLY A 401 20.74 -14.16 -6.64
N VAL A 402 21.87 -14.82 -6.38
CA VAL A 402 22.27 -16.06 -7.06
C VAL A 402 21.26 -17.20 -6.81
N VAL A 403 20.83 -17.38 -5.55
CA VAL A 403 19.82 -18.38 -5.21
C VAL A 403 18.49 -18.05 -5.88
N ALA A 404 18.14 -16.76 -5.91
CA ALA A 404 16.90 -16.28 -6.48
C ALA A 404 16.84 -16.51 -8.00
N ASP A 405 17.91 -16.18 -8.70
CA ASP A 405 18.06 -16.45 -10.13
C ASP A 405 18.06 -17.94 -10.44
N GLY A 406 18.76 -18.75 -9.64
CA GLY A 406 18.81 -20.21 -9.83
C GLY A 406 17.43 -20.87 -9.73
N LEU A 407 16.65 -20.52 -8.70
CA LEU A 407 15.28 -21.01 -8.54
C LEU A 407 14.33 -20.43 -9.60
N ALA A 408 14.48 -19.16 -9.98
CA ALA A 408 13.69 -18.58 -11.07
C ALA A 408 13.96 -19.29 -12.41
N ALA A 409 15.20 -19.70 -12.66
CA ALA A 409 15.56 -20.51 -13.82
C ALA A 409 14.95 -21.92 -13.79
N LEU A 410 14.72 -22.51 -12.61
CA LEU A 410 14.00 -23.79 -12.46
C LEU A 410 12.49 -23.66 -12.72
N THR A 411 11.92 -22.48 -12.49
CA THR A 411 10.50 -22.19 -12.73
C THR A 411 10.35 -20.92 -13.60
N PRO A 412 10.75 -20.96 -14.89
CA PRO A 412 10.76 -19.79 -15.76
C PRO A 412 9.35 -19.37 -16.22
N TRP A 413 8.33 -20.09 -15.80
CA TRP A 413 6.94 -19.85 -16.19
C TRP A 413 6.34 -18.68 -15.40
N GLY A 414 5.74 -17.76 -16.15
CA GLY A 414 4.79 -16.78 -15.64
C GLY A 414 3.36 -17.23 -15.91
N LEU A 415 2.44 -16.81 -15.05
CA LEU A 415 1.01 -16.98 -15.29
C LEU A 415 0.39 -15.63 -15.60
N GLY A 416 -0.08 -15.47 -16.85
CA GLY A 416 -0.83 -14.30 -17.30
C GLY A 416 -2.26 -14.29 -16.76
N TRP A 417 -3.08 -13.33 -17.18
CA TRP A 417 -4.46 -13.22 -16.71
C TRP A 417 -5.38 -14.23 -17.40
N GLU A 418 -5.91 -15.20 -16.65
CA GLU A 418 -6.78 -16.26 -17.17
C GLU A 418 -8.21 -16.17 -16.57
N PRO A 419 -9.26 -15.99 -17.39
CA PRO A 419 -10.65 -15.76 -16.93
C PRO A 419 -11.16 -16.76 -15.88
N LEU A 420 -11.02 -18.07 -16.15
CA LEU A 420 -11.55 -19.12 -15.29
C LEU A 420 -10.79 -19.20 -13.97
N LEU A 421 -9.46 -19.06 -14.02
CA LEU A 421 -8.63 -19.07 -12.82
C LEU A 421 -8.90 -17.84 -11.96
N VAL A 422 -9.00 -16.67 -12.58
CA VAL A 422 -9.38 -15.41 -11.92
C VAL A 422 -10.72 -15.56 -11.21
N TRP A 423 -11.73 -16.10 -11.90
CA TRP A 423 -13.05 -16.36 -11.32
C TRP A 423 -12.96 -17.31 -10.10
N GLY A 424 -12.20 -18.40 -10.23
CA GLY A 424 -11.97 -19.36 -9.14
C GLY A 424 -11.25 -18.75 -7.94
N CYS A 425 -10.20 -17.97 -8.16
CA CYS A 425 -9.43 -17.28 -7.13
C CYS A 425 -10.28 -16.25 -6.37
N VAL A 426 -11.07 -15.44 -7.09
CA VAL A 426 -11.98 -14.46 -6.49
C VAL A 426 -13.07 -15.17 -5.67
N GLY A 427 -13.68 -16.23 -6.22
CA GLY A 427 -14.66 -17.03 -5.49
C GLY A 427 -14.10 -17.70 -4.24
N GLY A 428 -12.88 -18.26 -4.33
CA GLY A 428 -12.16 -18.84 -3.21
C GLY A 428 -11.87 -17.83 -2.11
N PHE A 429 -11.44 -16.61 -2.48
CA PHE A 429 -11.24 -15.52 -1.53
C PHE A 429 -12.53 -15.13 -0.80
N LEU A 430 -13.63 -14.96 -1.53
CA LEU A 430 -14.92 -14.63 -0.93
C LEU A 430 -15.44 -15.74 -0.01
N ALA A 431 -15.24 -17.01 -0.40
CA ALA A 431 -15.58 -18.16 0.42
C ALA A 431 -14.77 -18.14 1.73
N LEU A 432 -13.45 -17.91 1.65
CA LEU A 432 -12.56 -17.79 2.80
C LEU A 432 -13.05 -16.69 3.76
N LEU A 433 -13.38 -15.51 3.25
CA LEU A 433 -13.94 -14.42 4.06
C LEU A 433 -15.27 -14.80 4.71
N CYS A 434 -16.18 -15.42 3.97
CA CYS A 434 -17.47 -15.86 4.53
C CYS A 434 -17.29 -16.87 5.66
N ARG A 435 -16.32 -17.79 5.53
CA ARG A 435 -15.95 -18.74 6.60
C ARG A 435 -15.36 -18.03 7.81
N ALA A 436 -14.42 -17.10 7.61
CA ALA A 436 -13.80 -16.35 8.70
C ALA A 436 -14.79 -15.43 9.45
N LEU A 437 -15.88 -15.04 8.79
CA LEU A 437 -17.00 -14.32 9.40
C LEU A 437 -18.06 -15.25 10.02
N HIS A 438 -17.82 -16.56 10.07
CA HIS A 438 -18.72 -17.59 10.58
C HIS A 438 -20.13 -17.54 9.97
N LEU A 439 -20.23 -17.23 8.67
CA LEU A 439 -21.51 -17.21 7.96
C LEU A 439 -22.03 -18.62 7.69
N SER A 440 -23.35 -18.79 7.69
CA SER A 440 -23.99 -20.06 7.35
C SER A 440 -23.70 -20.48 5.90
N TRP A 441 -23.77 -21.79 5.62
CA TRP A 441 -23.60 -22.33 4.27
C TRP A 441 -24.56 -21.71 3.25
N GLY A 442 -25.83 -21.52 3.61
CA GLY A 442 -26.81 -20.87 2.74
C GLY A 442 -26.43 -19.42 2.37
N ARG A 443 -26.00 -18.62 3.37
CA ARG A 443 -25.52 -17.24 3.11
C ARG A 443 -24.29 -17.23 2.21
N THR A 444 -23.40 -18.20 2.36
CA THR A 444 -22.17 -18.30 1.57
C THR A 444 -22.44 -18.77 0.13
N ALA A 445 -23.35 -19.73 -0.05
CA ALA A 445 -23.78 -20.18 -1.37
C ALA A 445 -24.43 -19.05 -2.20
N PHE A 446 -25.03 -18.05 -1.54
CA PHE A 446 -25.54 -16.86 -2.21
C PHE A 446 -24.45 -15.80 -2.45
N LEU A 447 -23.67 -15.45 -1.42
CA LEU A 447 -22.71 -14.35 -1.48
C LEU A 447 -21.50 -14.63 -2.38
N VAL A 448 -21.02 -15.87 -2.43
CA VAL A 448 -19.82 -16.20 -3.21
C VAL A 448 -20.08 -16.05 -4.71
N PRO A 449 -21.07 -16.73 -5.33
CA PRO A 449 -21.29 -16.60 -6.77
C PRO A 449 -21.65 -15.18 -7.20
N THR A 450 -22.54 -14.51 -6.44
CA THR A 450 -22.96 -13.13 -6.73
C THR A 450 -21.79 -12.15 -6.61
N GLY A 451 -21.00 -12.25 -5.54
CA GLY A 451 -19.81 -11.43 -5.33
C GLY A 451 -18.74 -11.69 -6.38
N THR A 452 -18.53 -12.95 -6.78
CA THR A 452 -17.57 -13.29 -7.84
C THR A 452 -18.00 -12.69 -9.18
N LEU A 453 -19.28 -12.78 -9.55
CA LEU A 453 -19.80 -12.16 -10.77
C LEU A 453 -19.59 -10.64 -10.79
N VAL A 454 -19.89 -9.96 -9.69
CA VAL A 454 -19.71 -8.50 -9.56
C VAL A 454 -18.23 -8.12 -9.59
N ALA A 455 -17.36 -8.87 -8.92
CA ALA A 455 -15.93 -8.60 -8.95
C ALA A 455 -15.32 -8.90 -10.32
N PHE A 456 -15.81 -9.94 -11.00
CA PHE A 456 -15.34 -10.33 -12.33
C PHE A 456 -15.71 -9.30 -13.40
N SER A 457 -16.89 -8.68 -13.30
CA SER A 457 -17.30 -7.61 -14.23
C SER A 457 -16.46 -6.34 -14.14
N LEU A 458 -15.61 -6.20 -13.12
CA LEU A 458 -14.63 -5.10 -13.03
C LEU A 458 -13.43 -5.31 -13.95
N PHE A 459 -13.17 -6.55 -14.34
CA PHE A 459 -12.10 -6.90 -15.28
C PHE A 459 -12.58 -6.91 -16.74
N LEU A 460 -13.90 -7.03 -16.96
CA LEU A 460 -14.57 -6.87 -18.25
C LEU A 460 -14.79 -5.38 -18.59
#